data_AF-A0A9P9TDB1-F1
#
_entry.id   AF-A0A9P9TDB1-F1
#
_cell.length_a   1.000
_cell.length_b   1.000
_cell.length_c   1.000
_cell.angle_alpha   90.00
_cell.angle_beta   90.00
_cell.angle_gamma   90.00
#
_symmetry.space_group_name_H-M   'P 1'
#
loop_
_entity.id
_entity.type
_entity.pdbx_description
1 polymer ?
#
loop_
_entity_poly.entity_id
_entity_poly.type
_entity_poly.pdbx_seq_one_letter_code
_entity_poly.pdbx_strand_id
1 'polypeptide(L)'
;MPGEERCQVCREPHTEARPADVVFALPQRVEMEFTGPEEVLRQDHVREQVLDSYESDLEIMVGLCLYCRIEGRRFDHAPGKCSRRFRWIRAKQEAYRTRDREDKEWIGRYVACWQCYQPQDICRVADPEHEETECRFPDMVMPLCYGVYCRPGGEEWLRKHFQRSFQSELEYMLWLGETASLGGNECIEANCVAALALAEFG
;
A
#
# COMPACT_ATOMS: atom_id res chain seq x y z
N MET A 1 -51.84 38.33 17.82
CA MET A 1 -52.20 37.42 16.71
C MET A 1 -51.45 36.12 16.93
N PRO A 2 -52.11 34.97 17.10
CA PRO A 2 -51.45 33.69 17.35
C PRO A 2 -50.91 33.13 16.02
N GLY A 3 -49.59 33.12 15.85
CA GLY A 3 -48.98 32.62 14.60
C GLY A 3 -47.49 32.92 14.42
N GLU A 4 -46.73 33.23 15.48
CA GLU A 4 -45.27 33.39 15.35
C GLU A 4 -44.62 32.00 15.30
N GLU A 5 -44.06 31.65 14.14
CA GLU A 5 -43.26 30.45 13.95
C GLU A 5 -42.06 30.46 14.90
N ARG A 6 -41.90 29.37 15.65
CA ARG A 6 -40.79 29.22 16.60
C ARG A 6 -39.50 28.96 15.82
N CYS A 7 -38.40 29.60 16.23
CA CYS A 7 -37.10 29.32 15.66
C CYS A 7 -36.73 27.84 15.84
N GLN A 8 -36.27 27.17 14.78
CA GLN A 8 -35.96 25.74 14.83
C GLN A 8 -34.74 25.40 15.69
N VAL A 9 -33.90 26.40 16.02
CA VAL A 9 -32.68 26.21 16.81
C VAL A 9 -32.95 26.37 18.31
N CYS A 10 -33.51 27.51 18.71
CA CYS A 10 -33.75 27.85 20.12
C CYS A 10 -35.20 27.59 20.59
N ARG A 11 -36.13 27.28 19.68
CA ARG A 11 -37.54 26.90 19.95
C ARG A 11 -38.40 27.96 20.65
N GLU A 12 -37.93 29.20 20.69
CA GLU A 12 -38.66 30.35 21.22
C GLU A 12 -39.06 31.32 20.09
N PRO A 13 -40.13 32.10 20.27
CA PRO A 13 -40.51 33.17 19.34
C PRO A 13 -39.58 34.38 19.50
N HIS A 14 -39.11 34.94 18.38
CA HIS A 14 -38.26 36.13 18.36
C HIS A 14 -38.94 37.27 17.62
N THR A 15 -38.92 38.46 18.22
CA THR A 15 -39.40 39.72 17.63
C THR A 15 -38.25 40.61 17.15
N GLU A 16 -37.01 40.24 17.46
CA GLU A 16 -35.81 40.98 17.06
C GLU A 16 -35.50 40.75 15.58
N ALA A 17 -35.33 41.86 14.86
CA ALA A 17 -34.90 41.81 13.47
C ALA A 17 -33.47 41.27 13.39
N ARG A 18 -33.20 40.47 12.35
CA ARG A 18 -31.88 39.91 12.07
C ARG A 18 -30.81 41.04 12.03
N PRO A 19 -29.67 40.88 12.71
CA PRO A 19 -28.58 41.86 12.65
C PRO A 19 -28.07 42.02 11.20
N ALA A 20 -27.91 43.27 10.76
CA ALA A 20 -27.57 43.61 9.37
C ALA A 20 -26.10 43.33 9.01
N ASP A 21 -25.26 43.07 10.01
CA ASP A 21 -23.82 42.85 9.93
C ASP A 21 -23.44 41.37 9.70
N VAL A 22 -24.40 40.45 9.76
CA VAL A 22 -24.13 39.04 9.50
C VAL A 22 -24.20 38.75 8.00
N VAL A 23 -23.03 38.68 7.35
CA VAL A 23 -22.90 38.26 5.95
C VAL A 23 -23.04 36.74 5.87
N PHE A 24 -24.22 36.27 5.45
CA PHE A 24 -24.42 34.86 5.12
C PHE A 24 -23.93 34.59 3.70
N ALA A 25 -22.64 34.26 3.57
CA ALA A 25 -22.13 33.64 2.36
C ALA A 25 -22.22 32.12 2.54
N LEU A 26 -22.78 31.41 1.55
CA LEU A 26 -22.49 29.98 1.42
C LEU A 26 -20.96 29.84 1.30
N PRO A 27 -20.34 28.82 1.94
CA PRO A 27 -18.94 28.51 1.66
C PRO A 27 -18.77 28.48 0.14
N GLN A 28 -17.80 29.23 -0.39
CA GLN A 28 -17.46 29.12 -1.81
C GLN A 28 -17.29 27.63 -2.09
N ARG A 29 -18.09 27.10 -3.03
CA ARG A 29 -17.88 25.75 -3.52
C ARG A 29 -16.41 25.71 -3.95
N VAL A 30 -15.62 24.90 -3.26
CA VAL A 30 -14.34 24.44 -3.80
C VAL A 30 -14.74 23.84 -5.15
N GLU A 31 -14.23 24.41 -6.24
CA GLU A 31 -14.43 23.87 -7.57
C GLU A 31 -13.87 22.45 -7.54
N MET A 32 -14.74 21.46 -7.33
CA MET A 32 -14.41 20.09 -7.66
C MET A 32 -14.33 20.08 -9.17
N GLU A 33 -13.12 19.97 -9.72
CA GLU A 33 -12.93 19.68 -11.13
C GLU A 33 -13.72 18.41 -11.43
N PHE A 34 -14.81 18.58 -12.17
CA PHE A 34 -15.66 17.48 -12.58
C PHE A 34 -14.91 16.73 -13.68
N THR A 35 -14.09 15.75 -13.30
CA THR A 35 -13.43 14.85 -14.25
C THR A 35 -14.54 14.10 -14.98
N GLY A 36 -14.75 14.42 -16.26
CA GLY A 36 -15.76 13.77 -17.08
C GLY A 36 -15.55 12.24 -17.14
N PRO A 37 -16.56 11.46 -17.53
CA PRO A 37 -16.48 10.00 -17.59
C PRO A 37 -15.26 9.48 -18.37
N GLU A 38 -14.84 10.17 -19.43
CA GLU A 38 -13.64 9.81 -20.20
C GLU A 38 -12.35 9.91 -19.39
N GLU A 39 -12.21 10.92 -18.54
CA GLU A 39 -11.02 11.10 -17.69
C GLU A 39 -11.01 10.08 -16.55
N VAL A 40 -12.18 9.75 -15.99
CA VAL A 40 -12.31 8.65 -15.01
C VAL A 40 -11.89 7.32 -15.63
N LEU A 41 -12.44 6.98 -16.81
CA LEU A 41 -12.07 5.75 -17.53
C LEU A 41 -10.59 5.71 -17.92
N ARG A 42 -10.00 6.85 -18.30
CA ARG A 42 -8.57 6.94 -18.58
C ARG A 42 -7.75 6.66 -17.32
N GLN A 43 -8.11 7.25 -16.19
CA GLN A 43 -7.41 7.03 -14.92
C GLN A 43 -7.53 5.58 -14.48
N ASP A 44 -8.71 4.98 -14.57
CA ASP A 44 -8.92 3.57 -14.24
C ASP A 44 -8.10 2.66 -15.16
N HIS A 45 -8.03 2.97 -16.46
CA HIS A 45 -7.18 2.22 -17.39
C HIS A 45 -5.69 2.30 -17.04
N VAL A 46 -5.19 3.49 -16.69
CA VAL A 46 -3.78 3.65 -16.26
C VAL A 46 -3.51 2.92 -14.94
N ARG A 47 -4.48 2.91 -14.02
CA ARG A 47 -4.41 2.19 -12.75
C ARG A 47 -4.30 0.68 -12.95
N GLU A 48 -5.19 0.10 -13.77
CA GLU A 48 -5.18 -1.32 -14.13
C GLU A 48 -3.84 -1.72 -14.77
N GLN A 49 -3.33 -0.91 -15.71
CA GLN A 49 -2.04 -1.19 -16.35
C GLN A 49 -0.87 -1.33 -15.38
N VAL A 50 -0.84 -0.58 -14.28
CA VAL A 50 0.24 -0.65 -13.27
C VAL A 50 0.18 -1.99 -12.52
N LEU A 51 -1.02 -2.42 -12.11
CA LEU A 51 -1.18 -3.71 -11.45
C LEU A 51 -0.92 -4.88 -12.41
N ASP A 52 -1.44 -4.82 -13.63
CA ASP A 52 -1.24 -5.86 -14.65
C ASP A 52 0.24 -6.04 -14.99
N SER A 53 0.98 -4.93 -15.09
CA SER A 53 2.43 -4.97 -15.33
C SER A 53 3.16 -5.61 -14.15
N TYR A 54 2.82 -5.22 -12.93
CA TYR A 54 3.41 -5.80 -11.72
C TYR A 54 3.11 -7.30 -11.61
N GLU A 55 1.87 -7.72 -11.90
CA GLU A 55 1.48 -9.12 -11.90
C GLU A 55 2.24 -9.92 -12.97
N SER A 56 2.38 -9.37 -14.18
CA SER A 56 3.15 -9.98 -15.26
C SER A 56 4.63 -10.17 -14.87
N ASP A 57 5.23 -9.19 -14.21
CA ASP A 57 6.61 -9.29 -13.72
C ASP A 57 6.75 -10.39 -12.65
N LEU A 58 5.74 -10.57 -11.79
CA LEU A 58 5.71 -11.67 -10.83
C LEU A 58 5.61 -13.02 -11.54
N GLU A 59 4.82 -13.15 -12.60
CA GLU A 59 4.71 -14.38 -13.40
C GLU A 59 6.04 -14.77 -14.04
N ILE A 60 6.79 -13.80 -14.57
CA ILE A 60 8.10 -14.06 -15.18
C ILE A 60 9.09 -14.59 -14.14
N MET A 61 9.01 -14.08 -12.91
CA MET A 61 10.02 -14.32 -11.88
C MET A 61 9.64 -15.42 -10.87
N VAL A 62 8.43 -15.97 -10.97
CA VAL A 62 7.94 -16.98 -10.03
C VAL A 62 8.86 -18.20 -10.00
N GLY A 63 9.17 -18.68 -8.80
CA GLY A 63 10.08 -19.82 -8.59
C GLY A 63 11.58 -19.49 -8.63
N LEU A 64 11.97 -18.24 -8.93
CA LEU A 64 13.36 -17.77 -8.88
C LEU A 64 13.68 -17.06 -7.56
N CYS A 65 14.96 -17.01 -7.18
CA CYS A 65 15.38 -16.37 -5.93
C CYS A 65 15.59 -14.86 -6.12
N LEU A 66 14.54 -14.08 -5.89
CA LEU A 66 14.59 -12.62 -6.01
C LEU A 66 15.62 -11.95 -5.09
N TYR A 67 15.86 -12.48 -3.90
CA TYR A 67 16.91 -11.97 -3.02
C TYR A 67 18.30 -12.05 -3.68
N CYS A 68 18.63 -13.20 -4.29
CA CYS A 68 19.89 -13.37 -5.00
C CYS A 68 19.94 -12.56 -6.30
N ARG A 69 18.81 -12.43 -7.01
CA ARG A 69 18.70 -11.61 -8.23
C ARG A 69 19.06 -10.15 -7.95
N ILE A 70 18.44 -9.55 -6.93
CA ILE A 70 18.67 -8.15 -6.56
C ILE A 70 20.11 -7.91 -6.11
N GLU A 71 20.72 -8.89 -5.44
CA GLU A 71 22.13 -8.81 -5.07
C GLU A 71 23.12 -9.11 -6.21
N GLY A 72 22.66 -9.35 -7.44
CA GLY A 72 23.52 -9.65 -8.59
C GLY A 72 24.22 -11.00 -8.51
N ARG A 73 23.62 -11.97 -7.83
CA ARG A 73 24.14 -13.34 -7.65
C ARG A 73 23.34 -14.32 -8.50
N ARG A 74 23.88 -15.54 -8.69
CA ARG A 74 23.14 -16.64 -9.33
C ARG A 74 21.82 -16.88 -8.60
N PHE A 75 20.71 -16.81 -9.32
CA PHE A 75 19.36 -16.80 -8.76
C PHE A 75 18.46 -17.94 -9.28
N ASP A 76 19.00 -18.84 -10.12
CA ASP A 76 18.30 -20.01 -10.69
C ASP A 76 18.07 -21.11 -9.63
N HIS A 77 17.36 -20.77 -8.57
CA HIS A 77 16.97 -21.68 -7.50
C HIS A 77 15.72 -21.14 -6.79
N ALA A 78 14.90 -22.06 -6.28
CA ALA A 78 13.72 -21.69 -5.49
C ALA A 78 14.11 -20.87 -4.24
N PRO A 79 13.33 -19.84 -3.85
CA PRO A 79 13.54 -19.07 -2.61
C PRO A 79 13.70 -19.96 -1.38
N GLY A 80 12.89 -21.02 -1.28
CA GLY A 80 12.96 -22.01 -0.22
C GLY A 80 14.29 -22.78 -0.16
N LYS A 81 15.06 -22.88 -1.25
CA LYS A 81 16.36 -23.55 -1.30
C LYS A 81 17.54 -22.59 -1.15
N CYS A 82 17.29 -21.28 -1.04
CA CYS A 82 18.33 -20.28 -0.88
C CYS A 82 19.02 -20.42 0.49
N SER A 83 20.35 -20.60 0.50
CA SER A 83 21.14 -20.71 1.74
C SER A 83 21.06 -19.46 2.63
N ARG A 84 20.67 -18.33 2.04
CA ARG A 84 20.59 -17.03 2.73
C ARG A 84 19.17 -16.61 3.07
N ARG A 85 18.17 -17.48 2.82
CA ARG A 85 16.75 -17.19 3.11
C ARG A 85 16.50 -16.77 4.56
N PHE A 86 17.29 -17.30 5.48
CA PHE A 86 17.18 -16.99 6.91
C PHE A 86 17.51 -15.54 7.28
N ARG A 87 18.08 -14.73 6.37
CA ARG A 87 18.30 -13.30 6.62
C ARG A 87 16.96 -12.56 6.62
N TRP A 88 16.28 -12.54 5.48
CA TRP A 88 14.97 -11.89 5.37
C TRP A 88 13.90 -12.56 6.21
N ILE A 89 13.94 -13.89 6.43
CA ILE A 89 13.00 -14.56 7.34
C ILE A 89 13.15 -14.03 8.78
N ARG A 90 14.37 -13.82 9.26
CA ARG A 90 14.60 -13.29 10.61
C ARG A 90 14.15 -11.84 10.72
N ALA A 91 14.51 -11.00 9.76
CA ALA A 91 14.08 -9.60 9.71
C ALA A 91 12.55 -9.47 9.71
N LYS A 92 11.88 -10.30 8.90
CA LYS A 92 10.41 -10.41 8.85
C LYS A 92 9.81 -10.81 10.19
N GLN A 93 10.36 -11.86 10.82
CA GLN A 93 9.89 -12.30 12.14
C GLN A 93 10.12 -11.26 13.23
N GLU A 94 11.19 -10.47 13.13
CA GLU A 94 11.47 -9.38 14.06
C GLU A 94 10.45 -8.24 13.95
N ALA A 95 10.07 -7.85 12.73
CA ALA A 95 9.00 -6.88 12.51
C ALA A 95 7.66 -7.36 13.08
N TYR A 96 7.26 -8.61 12.81
CA TYR A 96 6.06 -9.22 13.41
C TYR A 96 6.11 -9.18 14.94
N ARG A 97 7.19 -9.67 15.55
CA ARG A 97 7.31 -9.72 17.01
C ARG A 97 7.34 -8.33 17.66
N THR A 98 7.90 -7.34 16.98
CA THR A 98 7.91 -5.96 17.46
C THR A 98 6.49 -5.39 17.48
N ARG A 99 5.72 -5.57 16.40
CA ARG A 99 4.33 -5.09 16.32
C ARG A 99 3.40 -5.84 17.27
N ASP A 100 3.57 -7.14 17.42
CA ASP A 100 2.83 -7.97 18.38
C ASP A 100 3.03 -7.48 19.83
N ARG A 101 4.26 -7.12 20.22
CA ARG A 101 4.55 -6.53 21.55
C ARG A 101 3.92 -5.15 21.76
N GLU A 102 3.64 -4.42 20.67
CA GLU A 102 2.96 -3.13 20.69
C GLU A 102 1.44 -3.27 20.64
N ASP A 103 0.90 -4.50 20.63
CA ASP A 103 -0.52 -4.79 20.39
C ASP A 103 -1.00 -4.19 19.06
N LYS A 104 -0.15 -4.27 18.03
CA LYS A 104 -0.41 -3.78 16.68
C LYS A 104 -0.20 -4.89 15.66
N GLU A 105 -0.99 -4.84 14.58
CA GLU A 105 -0.74 -5.68 13.41
C GLU A 105 0.40 -5.04 12.58
N TRP A 106 1.32 -5.87 12.05
CA TRP A 106 2.36 -5.35 11.16
C TRP A 106 1.79 -4.98 9.79
N ILE A 107 0.87 -5.79 9.28
CA ILE A 107 0.15 -5.56 8.03
C ILE A 107 -1.32 -5.42 8.39
N GLY A 108 -1.93 -4.31 7.98
CA GLY A 108 -3.35 -4.06 8.22
C GLY A 108 -4.23 -5.15 7.59
N ARG A 109 -5.35 -5.46 8.25
CA ARG A 109 -6.35 -6.39 7.71
C ARG A 109 -6.80 -5.94 6.33
N TYR A 110 -7.00 -6.91 5.45
CA TYR A 110 -7.51 -6.71 4.08
C TYR A 110 -6.59 -5.91 3.15
N VAL A 111 -5.44 -5.41 3.61
CA VAL A 111 -4.51 -4.64 2.77
C VAL A 111 -3.65 -5.56 1.88
N ALA A 112 -3.18 -6.68 2.42
CA ALA A 112 -2.38 -7.65 1.68
C ALA A 112 -2.50 -9.05 2.28
N CYS A 113 -2.23 -10.07 1.46
CA CYS A 113 -2.16 -11.45 1.90
C CYS A 113 -1.07 -11.63 2.96
N TRP A 114 -1.41 -12.22 4.11
CA TRP A 114 -0.46 -12.47 5.20
C TRP A 114 0.64 -13.48 4.84
N GLN A 115 0.43 -14.29 3.80
CA GLN A 115 1.35 -15.35 3.37
C GLN A 115 2.28 -14.88 2.24
N CYS A 116 1.74 -14.30 1.17
CA CYS A 116 2.53 -13.87 0.01
C CYS A 116 2.74 -12.36 -0.11
N TYR A 117 2.07 -11.56 0.73
CA TYR A 117 2.18 -10.09 0.77
C TYR A 117 1.67 -9.37 -0.47
N GLN A 118 0.91 -10.04 -1.35
CA GLN A 118 0.27 -9.42 -2.50
C GLN A 118 -1.10 -8.83 -2.13
N PRO A 119 -1.55 -7.76 -2.83
CA PRO A 119 -2.91 -7.24 -2.69
C PRO A 119 -3.97 -8.27 -3.12
N GLN A 120 -5.22 -8.07 -2.70
CA GLN A 120 -6.31 -9.03 -2.95
C GLN A 120 -6.60 -9.23 -4.44
N ASP A 121 -6.44 -8.19 -5.25
CA ASP A 121 -6.62 -8.26 -6.71
C ASP A 121 -5.67 -9.28 -7.37
N ILE A 122 -4.47 -9.43 -6.80
CA ILE A 122 -3.44 -10.37 -7.28
C ILE A 122 -3.54 -11.73 -6.56
N CYS A 123 -3.88 -11.74 -5.27
CA CYS A 123 -3.94 -12.95 -4.46
C CYS A 123 -5.35 -13.24 -3.97
N ARG A 124 -6.02 -14.18 -4.64
CA ARG A 124 -7.38 -14.63 -4.28
C ARG A 124 -7.46 -15.35 -2.93
N VAL A 125 -6.35 -15.92 -2.42
CA VAL A 125 -6.31 -16.47 -1.04
C VAL A 125 -6.52 -15.39 0.01
N ALA A 126 -6.24 -14.13 -0.30
CA ALA A 126 -6.52 -13.01 0.59
C ALA A 126 -8.01 -12.62 0.59
N ASP A 127 -8.79 -13.09 -0.39
CA ASP A 127 -10.23 -12.90 -0.47
C ASP A 127 -10.95 -14.04 0.27
N PRO A 128 -11.64 -13.77 1.40
CA PRO A 128 -12.34 -14.81 2.16
C PRO A 128 -13.52 -15.43 1.42
N GLU A 129 -13.97 -14.85 0.30
CA GLU A 129 -15.08 -15.36 -0.52
C GLU A 129 -14.62 -16.36 -1.61
N HIS A 130 -13.31 -16.56 -1.79
CA HIS A 130 -12.76 -17.47 -2.80
C HIS A 130 -12.28 -18.81 -2.23
N GLU A 131 -12.30 -19.87 -3.06
CA GLU A 131 -11.92 -21.25 -2.66
C GLU A 131 -10.41 -21.55 -2.76
N GLU A 132 -9.59 -20.61 -3.24
CA GLU A 132 -8.16 -20.82 -3.39
C GLU A 132 -7.47 -20.95 -2.02
N THR A 133 -6.63 -21.97 -1.87
CA THR A 133 -5.91 -22.26 -0.62
C THR A 133 -4.42 -21.99 -0.70
N GLU A 134 -3.88 -21.77 -1.90
CA GLU A 134 -2.45 -21.60 -2.15
C GLU A 134 -2.16 -20.28 -2.87
N CYS A 135 -1.22 -19.49 -2.34
CA CYS A 135 -0.82 -18.26 -2.99
C CYS A 135 -0.07 -18.55 -4.29
N ARG A 136 -0.41 -17.87 -5.38
CA ARG A 136 0.29 -17.97 -6.67
C ARG A 136 1.74 -17.46 -6.63
N PHE A 137 2.03 -16.48 -5.77
CA PHE A 137 3.33 -15.78 -5.73
C PHE A 137 4.00 -15.84 -4.34
N PRO A 138 4.25 -17.04 -3.77
CA PRO A 138 4.84 -17.17 -2.45
C PRO A 138 6.32 -16.76 -2.46
N ASP A 139 6.81 -16.25 -1.33
CA ASP A 139 8.23 -15.93 -1.11
C ASP A 139 8.86 -15.02 -2.19
N MET A 140 8.10 -14.04 -2.70
CA MET A 140 8.59 -13.06 -3.69
C MET A 140 8.85 -11.68 -3.08
N VAL A 141 7.82 -11.05 -2.51
CA VAL A 141 7.85 -9.64 -2.05
C VAL A 141 8.91 -9.40 -0.98
N MET A 142 8.86 -10.11 0.15
CA MET A 142 9.77 -9.90 1.28
C MET A 142 11.26 -10.16 0.95
N PRO A 143 11.65 -11.28 0.31
CA PRO A 143 13.04 -11.48 -0.08
C PRO A 143 13.55 -10.43 -1.06
N LEU A 144 12.70 -9.97 -1.99
CA LEU A 144 13.05 -8.91 -2.92
C LEU A 144 13.29 -7.58 -2.19
N CYS A 145 12.35 -7.13 -1.38
CA CYS A 145 12.45 -5.87 -0.63
C CYS A 145 13.66 -5.87 0.31
N TYR A 146 13.90 -7.00 0.99
CA TYR A 146 15.08 -7.15 1.83
C TYR A 146 16.39 -7.08 1.00
N GLY A 147 16.40 -7.66 -0.19
CA GLY A 147 17.52 -7.55 -1.14
C GLY A 147 17.81 -6.11 -1.55
N VAL A 148 16.77 -5.32 -1.81
CA VAL A 148 16.89 -3.90 -2.16
C VAL A 148 17.56 -3.11 -1.03
N TYR A 149 17.21 -3.39 0.22
CA TYR A 149 17.85 -2.74 1.36
C TYR A 149 19.32 -3.15 1.54
N CYS A 150 19.64 -4.44 1.38
CA CYS A 150 20.98 -4.97 1.66
C CYS A 150 22.00 -4.74 0.54
N ARG A 151 21.58 -4.49 -0.70
CA ARG A 151 22.51 -4.35 -1.82
C ARG A 151 23.34 -3.05 -1.72
N PRO A 152 24.55 -3.02 -2.31
CA PRO A 152 25.28 -1.76 -2.47
C PRO A 152 24.43 -0.71 -3.21
N GLY A 153 24.33 0.49 -2.66
CA GLY A 153 23.49 1.57 -3.18
C GLY A 153 21.99 1.43 -2.86
N GLY A 154 21.58 0.42 -2.09
CA GLY A 154 20.18 0.20 -1.70
C GLY A 154 19.56 1.38 -0.97
N GLU A 155 20.27 1.96 0.00
CA GLU A 155 19.83 3.14 0.74
C GLU A 155 19.64 4.36 -0.18
N GLU A 156 20.58 4.61 -1.09
CA GLU A 156 20.48 5.70 -2.05
C GLU A 156 19.31 5.49 -3.02
N TRP A 157 19.10 4.25 -3.46
CA TRP A 157 17.97 3.88 -4.30
C TRP A 157 16.63 4.11 -3.58
N LEU A 158 16.50 3.64 -2.34
CA LEU A 158 15.30 3.86 -1.51
C LEU A 158 15.04 5.36 -1.30
N ARG A 159 16.09 6.14 -1.00
CA ARG A 159 15.98 7.60 -0.86
C ARG A 159 15.55 8.27 -2.16
N LYS A 160 16.08 7.85 -3.31
CA LYS A 160 15.74 8.40 -4.62
C LYS A 160 14.27 8.16 -4.99
N HIS A 161 13.77 6.94 -4.77
CA HIS A 161 12.46 6.53 -5.25
C HIS A 161 11.34 6.75 -4.23
N PHE A 162 11.63 6.64 -2.93
CA PHE A 162 10.64 6.73 -1.85
C PHE A 162 10.84 7.95 -0.95
N GLN A 163 11.90 8.75 -1.15
CA GLN A 163 12.24 9.90 -0.30
C GLN A 163 12.39 9.53 1.18
N ARG A 164 12.78 8.28 1.45
CA ARG A 164 12.94 7.71 2.79
C ARG A 164 14.35 7.18 3.00
N SER A 165 14.81 7.29 4.23
CA SER A 165 16.06 6.71 4.74
C SER A 165 15.74 6.01 6.06
N PHE A 166 16.40 4.89 6.31
CA PHE A 166 16.13 4.06 7.49
C PHE A 166 17.41 3.93 8.32
N GLN A 167 17.29 4.12 9.62
CA GLN A 167 18.41 4.01 10.56
C GLN A 167 18.73 2.56 10.91
N SER A 168 17.78 1.65 10.69
CA SER A 168 17.95 0.23 10.99
C SER A 168 17.16 -0.66 10.03
N GLU A 169 17.60 -1.92 9.95
CA GLU A 169 16.87 -2.98 9.23
C GLU A 169 15.44 -3.14 9.76
N LEU A 170 15.25 -3.06 11.08
CA LEU A 170 13.94 -3.18 11.69
C LEU A 170 13.02 -2.03 11.28
N GLU A 171 13.52 -0.78 11.27
CA GLU A 171 12.73 0.38 10.84
C GLU A 171 12.25 0.24 9.40
N TYR A 172 13.14 -0.20 8.50
CA TYR A 172 12.78 -0.50 7.12
C TYR A 172 11.72 -1.59 7.02
N MET A 173 11.91 -2.72 7.73
CA MET A 173 10.94 -3.81 7.70
C MET A 173 9.58 -3.38 8.28
N LEU A 174 9.55 -2.56 9.31
CA LEU A 174 8.29 -2.03 9.85
C LEU A 174 7.57 -1.15 8.82
N TRP A 175 8.32 -0.27 8.13
CA TRP A 175 7.78 0.57 7.07
C TRP A 175 7.22 -0.23 5.90
N LEU A 176 7.85 -1.34 5.51
CA LEU A 176 7.34 -2.20 4.44
C LEU A 176 5.90 -2.73 4.67
N GLY A 177 5.45 -2.79 5.93
CA GLY A 177 4.08 -3.20 6.28
C GLY A 177 3.06 -2.06 6.33
N GLU A 178 3.49 -0.81 6.19
CA GLU A 178 2.59 0.34 6.17
C GLU A 178 1.72 0.33 4.90
N THR A 179 0.49 0.82 5.03
CA THR A 179 -0.45 0.94 3.91
C THR A 179 0.09 1.94 2.88
N ALA A 180 -0.01 1.57 1.61
CA ALA A 180 0.37 2.36 0.45
C ALA A 180 -0.67 2.18 -0.66
N SER A 181 -0.36 2.71 -1.84
CA SER A 181 -1.16 2.46 -3.04
C SER A 181 -0.29 2.19 -4.25
N LEU A 182 -0.63 1.13 -4.98
CA LEU A 182 0.01 0.75 -6.23
C LEU A 182 -1.05 0.81 -7.35
N GLY A 183 -0.87 1.73 -8.30
CA GLY A 183 -1.85 1.92 -9.36
C GLY A 183 -3.25 2.29 -8.81
N GLY A 184 -3.33 3.05 -7.72
CA GLY A 184 -4.61 3.43 -7.10
C GLY A 184 -5.28 2.35 -6.25
N ASN A 185 -4.75 1.11 -6.24
CA ASN A 185 -5.24 0.03 -5.39
C ASN A 185 -4.53 0.04 -4.05
N GLU A 186 -5.25 -0.25 -2.98
CA GLU A 186 -4.69 -0.32 -1.63
C GLU A 186 -3.75 -1.52 -1.52
N CYS A 187 -2.56 -1.30 -0.98
CA CYS A 187 -1.54 -2.33 -0.80
C CYS A 187 -0.61 -1.96 0.37
N ILE A 188 0.49 -2.69 0.56
CA ILE A 188 1.56 -2.28 1.48
C ILE A 188 2.75 -1.67 0.73
N GLU A 189 3.58 -0.90 1.42
CA GLU A 189 4.82 -0.31 0.86
C GLU A 189 5.74 -1.36 0.22
N ALA A 190 5.73 -2.59 0.74
CA ALA A 190 6.47 -3.70 0.13
C ALA A 190 6.05 -3.99 -1.32
N ASN A 191 4.78 -3.80 -1.69
CA ASN A 191 4.33 -3.96 -3.06
C ASN A 191 4.88 -2.85 -3.97
N CYS A 192 4.91 -1.61 -3.49
CA CYS A 192 5.48 -0.48 -4.22
C CYS A 192 6.97 -0.68 -4.48
N VAL A 193 7.72 -1.10 -3.44
CA VAL A 193 9.14 -1.46 -3.58
C VAL A 193 9.31 -2.62 -4.56
N ALA A 194 8.48 -3.67 -4.44
CA ALA A 194 8.55 -4.85 -5.30
C ALA A 194 8.30 -4.52 -6.77
N ALA A 195 7.21 -3.80 -7.08
CA ALA A 195 6.86 -3.42 -8.44
C ALA A 195 7.99 -2.62 -9.11
N LEU A 196 8.52 -1.61 -8.42
CA LEU A 196 9.58 -0.79 -8.97
C LEU A 196 10.89 -1.56 -9.14
N ALA A 197 11.26 -2.39 -8.17
CA ALA A 197 12.49 -3.18 -8.26
C ALA A 197 12.40 -4.32 -9.29
N LEU A 198 11.21 -4.87 -9.55
CA LEU A 198 11.01 -5.79 -10.68
C LEU A 198 11.12 -5.06 -12.02
N ALA A 199 10.55 -3.85 -12.15
CA ALA A 199 10.68 -3.06 -13.37
C ALA A 199 12.14 -2.68 -13.69
N GLU A 200 12.97 -2.40 -12.67
CA GLU A 200 14.36 -1.98 -12.87
C GLU A 200 15.39 -3.13 -12.84
N PHE A 201 15.11 -4.19 -12.06
CA PHE A 201 16.05 -5.28 -11.80
C PHE A 201 15.48 -6.67 -12.08
N GLY A 202 14.28 -6.78 -12.63
CA GLY A 202 13.69 -8.01 -13.17
C GLY A 202 14.64 -8.72 -14.10
#